data_AF-A0A3D2U2F5-F1
#
_entry.id   AF-A0A3D2U2F5-F1
#
_cell.length_a   1.000
_cell.length_b   1.000
_cell.length_c   1.000
_cell.angle_alpha   90.00
_cell.angle_beta   90.00
_cell.angle_gamma   90.00
#
_symmetry.space_group_name_H-M   'P 1'
#
loop_
_entity.id
_entity.type
_entity.pdbx_description
1 polymer ?
#
loop_
_entity_poly.entity_id
_entity_poly.type
_entity_poly.pdbx_seq_one_letter_code
_entity_poly.pdbx_strand_id
1 'polypeptide(L)'
;MTLGWATGCGGGASATPTVTYKAGGDSAGQNDGPVATIDGVGTLTGSIKLVGTAPTPRVIVAKGTAKRDANVCGAQVAIVDESLQVGAGNGIANVFVYIDKTPPGATVPAAPSEPAVFDQKGCVFLPHAMVVRSNQPILVKSQDDAGHNTHTYPGRSRSFNGAIKALERDGVPLSYTKHERTPFPVKCDMHSWMQAYHLALDHPWGTITKADGTFELKGLPAT
;
A
#
# COMPACT_ATOMS: atom_id res chain seq x y z
N MET A 1 -40.66 -22.24 -2.74
CA MET A 1 -39.39 -22.78 -2.23
C MET A 1 -38.49 -23.08 -3.41
N THR A 2 -37.55 -22.19 -3.70
CA THR A 2 -36.39 -22.47 -4.54
C THR A 2 -35.26 -21.61 -3.99
N LEU A 3 -34.31 -22.32 -3.37
CA LEU A 3 -33.18 -21.81 -2.63
C LEU A 3 -32.08 -21.48 -3.64
N GLY A 4 -31.89 -20.21 -3.99
CA GLY A 4 -30.82 -19.75 -4.87
C GLY A 4 -29.56 -19.45 -4.06
N TRP A 5 -28.61 -20.38 -4.04
CA TRP A 5 -27.28 -20.20 -3.49
C TRP A 5 -26.51 -19.22 -4.40
N ALA A 6 -26.34 -17.97 -3.96
CA ALA A 6 -25.41 -17.05 -4.58
C ALA A 6 -24.00 -17.36 -4.08
N THR A 7 -23.29 -18.13 -4.89
CA THR A 7 -21.85 -18.34 -4.88
C THR A 7 -21.11 -17.01 -4.68
N GLY A 8 -20.19 -16.99 -3.70
CA GLY A 8 -19.35 -15.85 -3.42
C GLY A 8 -18.49 -15.47 -4.63
N CYS A 9 -18.51 -14.20 -5.00
CA CYS A 9 -17.60 -13.64 -5.99
C CYS A 9 -16.18 -13.61 -5.42
N GLY A 10 -15.42 -14.68 -5.67
CA GLY A 10 -13.97 -14.73 -5.56
C GLY A 10 -13.29 -14.01 -6.72
N GLY A 11 -13.52 -12.72 -6.84
CA GLY A 11 -12.82 -11.82 -7.77
C GLY A 11 -12.69 -10.47 -7.10
N GLY A 12 -11.46 -9.99 -6.91
CA GLY A 12 -11.21 -8.68 -6.30
C GLY A 12 -12.08 -7.61 -6.96
N ALA A 13 -12.68 -6.74 -6.16
CA ALA A 13 -13.56 -5.69 -6.65
C ALA A 13 -12.80 -4.86 -7.71
N SER A 14 -13.24 -4.97 -8.96
CA SER A 14 -12.84 -4.09 -10.06
C SER A 14 -13.85 -2.95 -10.10
N ALA A 15 -13.39 -1.73 -9.88
CA ALA A 15 -14.17 -0.53 -10.11
C ALA A 15 -13.58 0.18 -11.34
N THR A 16 -14.44 0.61 -12.27
CA THR A 16 -14.03 1.53 -13.34
C THR A 16 -13.91 2.92 -12.73
N PRO A 17 -12.69 3.49 -12.59
CA PRO A 17 -12.56 4.84 -12.07
C PRO A 17 -13.18 5.82 -13.07
N THR A 18 -14.07 6.71 -12.59
CA THR A 18 -14.48 7.87 -13.37
C THR A 18 -13.43 8.95 -13.19
N VAL A 19 -12.58 9.17 -14.19
CA VAL A 19 -11.65 10.30 -14.21
C VAL A 19 -12.42 11.52 -14.70
N THR A 20 -12.75 12.44 -13.79
CA THR A 20 -13.29 13.75 -14.18
C THR A 20 -12.14 14.74 -14.26
N TYR A 21 -11.78 15.16 -15.46
CA TYR A 21 -10.83 16.27 -15.64
C TYR A 21 -11.52 17.57 -15.20
N LYS A 22 -10.95 18.23 -14.19
CA LYS A 22 -11.31 19.62 -13.88
C LYS A 22 -10.33 20.52 -14.62
N ALA A 23 -10.79 21.11 -15.72
CA ALA A 23 -10.00 22.08 -16.47
C ALA A 23 -9.64 23.27 -15.57
N GLY A 24 -8.37 23.66 -15.59
CA GLY A 24 -7.80 24.70 -14.73
C GLY A 24 -6.30 24.94 -14.94
N GLY A 25 -5.61 24.01 -15.62
CA GLY A 25 -4.31 24.26 -16.26
C GLY A 25 -4.44 24.12 -17.76
N ASP A 26 -3.57 24.80 -18.52
CA ASP A 26 -3.50 24.66 -19.97
C ASP A 26 -3.39 23.16 -20.31
N SER A 27 -4.32 22.68 -21.14
CA SER A 27 -4.33 21.28 -21.55
C SER A 27 -3.18 21.02 -22.52
N ALA A 28 -2.43 19.94 -22.31
CA ALA A 28 -1.51 19.43 -23.32
C ALA A 28 -2.31 19.11 -24.60
N GLY A 29 -1.78 19.54 -25.76
CA GLY A 29 -2.40 19.39 -27.06
C GLY A 29 -2.71 17.92 -27.39
N GLN A 30 -3.89 17.68 -27.96
CA GLN A 30 -4.45 16.35 -28.19
C GLN A 30 -3.73 15.51 -29.27
N ASN A 31 -2.61 15.98 -29.84
CA ASN A 31 -2.00 15.43 -31.06
C ASN A 31 -0.48 15.28 -31.05
N ASP A 32 0.20 15.49 -29.93
CA ASP A 32 1.64 15.24 -29.89
C ASP A 32 1.89 13.78 -29.47
N GLY A 33 2.63 13.04 -30.30
CA GLY A 33 3.20 11.74 -29.89
C GLY A 33 4.05 11.89 -28.62
N PRO A 34 4.64 10.81 -28.07
CA PRO A 34 5.44 10.91 -26.85
C PRO A 34 6.51 12.00 -26.99
N VAL A 35 6.29 13.13 -26.33
CA VAL A 35 7.18 14.28 -26.34
C VAL A 35 8.40 13.85 -25.52
N ALA A 36 9.57 13.78 -26.16
CA ALA A 36 10.81 13.36 -25.51
C ALA A 36 11.43 14.47 -24.64
N THR A 37 10.95 15.70 -24.79
CA THR A 37 11.44 16.87 -24.07
C THR A 37 10.60 17.07 -22.81
N ILE A 38 11.18 16.80 -21.64
CA ILE A 38 10.63 17.21 -20.34
C ILE A 38 11.21 18.59 -20.02
N ASP A 39 10.39 19.64 -20.01
CA ASP A 39 10.80 21.01 -19.67
C ASP A 39 10.14 21.53 -18.37
N GLY A 40 9.35 20.70 -17.70
CA GLY A 40 8.72 21.04 -16.44
C GLY A 40 8.37 19.84 -15.55
N VAL A 41 7.79 20.16 -14.41
CA VAL A 41 7.18 19.17 -13.51
C VAL A 41 5.79 19.62 -13.09
N GLY A 42 4.88 18.65 -12.94
CA GLY A 42 3.52 18.85 -12.46
C GLY A 42 3.24 18.11 -11.15
N THR A 43 2.05 18.37 -10.61
CA THR A 43 1.52 17.68 -9.43
C THR A 43 0.15 17.11 -9.78
N LEU A 44 -0.03 15.82 -9.57
CA LEU A 44 -1.33 15.14 -9.68
C LEU A 44 -1.95 15.03 -8.29
N THR A 45 -3.12 15.64 -8.09
CA THR A 45 -3.92 15.49 -6.87
C THR A 45 -5.26 14.82 -7.20
N GLY A 46 -5.82 14.14 -6.21
CA GLY A 46 -7.15 13.54 -6.37
C GLY A 46 -7.67 12.91 -5.09
N SER A 47 -8.83 12.27 -5.21
CA SER A 47 -9.43 11.48 -4.13
C SER A 47 -10.09 10.22 -4.68
N ILE A 48 -9.93 9.11 -3.98
CA ILE A 48 -10.60 7.84 -4.28
C ILE A 48 -11.71 7.64 -3.27
N LYS A 49 -12.94 7.47 -3.74
CA LYS A 49 -14.13 7.37 -2.90
C LYS A 49 -14.98 6.16 -3.24
N LEU A 50 -15.55 5.54 -2.21
CA LEU A 50 -16.57 4.53 -2.35
C LEU A 50 -17.90 5.18 -2.77
N VAL A 51 -18.51 4.64 -3.81
CA VAL A 51 -19.88 4.97 -4.21
C VAL A 51 -20.84 4.07 -3.43
N GLY A 52 -21.78 4.69 -2.72
CA GLY A 52 -22.78 3.97 -1.89
C GLY A 52 -22.38 3.86 -0.42
N THR A 53 -22.93 2.86 0.27
CA THR A 53 -22.73 2.64 1.70
C THR A 53 -21.50 1.77 1.94
N ALA A 54 -20.61 2.21 2.82
CA ALA A 54 -19.46 1.41 3.25
C ALA A 54 -19.92 0.13 3.98
N PRO A 55 -19.40 -1.05 3.59
CA PRO A 55 -19.68 -2.27 4.34
C PRO A 55 -19.01 -2.20 5.71
N THR A 56 -19.62 -2.82 6.71
CA THR A 56 -18.97 -3.02 8.01
C THR A 56 -17.73 -3.90 7.82
N PRO A 57 -16.53 -3.46 8.26
CA PRO A 57 -15.33 -4.28 8.16
C PRO A 57 -15.51 -5.62 8.85
N ARG A 58 -15.07 -6.70 8.20
CA ARG A 58 -15.12 -8.04 8.78
C ARG A 58 -14.15 -8.09 9.96
N VAL A 59 -14.62 -8.56 11.11
CA VAL A 59 -13.75 -8.85 12.27
C VAL A 59 -13.07 -10.20 12.03
N ILE A 60 -11.74 -10.22 11.98
CA ILE A 60 -10.94 -11.43 11.82
C ILE A 60 -10.64 -12.04 13.18
N VAL A 61 -10.24 -11.21 14.14
CA VAL A 61 -10.01 -11.60 15.54
C VAL A 61 -10.76 -10.61 16.43
N ALA A 62 -11.75 -11.10 17.17
CA ALA A 62 -12.46 -10.26 18.13
C ALA A 62 -11.52 -9.87 19.28
N LYS A 63 -11.83 -8.74 19.93
CA LYS A 63 -11.02 -8.22 21.01
C LYS A 63 -10.86 -9.26 22.12
N GLY A 64 -9.61 -9.56 22.48
CA GLY A 64 -9.27 -10.51 23.55
C GLY A 64 -9.55 -11.98 23.23
N THR A 65 -9.81 -12.34 21.97
CA THR A 65 -10.15 -13.72 21.58
C THR A 65 -9.07 -14.39 20.72
N ALA A 66 -7.89 -13.79 20.57
CA ALA A 66 -6.81 -14.41 19.81
C ALA A 66 -6.38 -15.73 20.47
N LYS A 67 -6.28 -16.80 19.67
CA LYS A 67 -5.88 -18.13 20.16
C LYS A 67 -4.38 -18.22 20.48
N ARG A 68 -3.57 -17.41 19.80
CA ARG A 68 -2.12 -17.32 19.96
C ARG A 68 -1.78 -15.90 20.39
N ASP A 69 -0.85 -15.79 21.34
CA ASP A 69 -0.37 -14.51 21.89
C ASP A 69 -1.51 -13.59 22.34
N ALA A 70 -2.48 -14.14 23.08
CA ALA A 70 -3.75 -13.48 23.45
C ALA A 70 -3.58 -12.16 24.22
N ASN A 71 -2.45 -12.00 24.91
CA ASN A 71 -2.12 -10.77 25.66
C ASN A 71 -1.64 -9.63 24.73
N VAL A 72 -1.36 -9.93 23.46
CA VAL A 72 -0.84 -8.98 22.47
C VAL A 72 -1.83 -8.87 21.30
N CYS A 73 -2.07 -9.97 20.60
CA CYS A 73 -2.86 -10.01 19.38
C CYS A 73 -4.33 -9.71 19.66
N GLY A 74 -4.81 -8.58 19.14
CA GLY A 74 -6.18 -8.15 19.34
C GLY A 74 -6.57 -7.90 20.81
N ALA A 75 -5.60 -7.78 21.74
CA ALA A 75 -5.88 -7.65 23.16
C ALA A 75 -6.60 -6.32 23.49
N GLN A 76 -6.18 -5.24 22.83
CA GLN A 76 -6.71 -3.90 23.07
C GLN A 76 -7.87 -3.54 22.14
N VAL A 77 -7.74 -3.92 20.86
CA VAL A 77 -8.67 -3.59 19.76
C VAL A 77 -8.84 -4.85 18.91
N ALA A 78 -10.04 -5.09 18.38
CA ALA A 78 -10.26 -6.19 17.45
C ALA A 78 -9.42 -6.03 16.17
N ILE A 79 -8.96 -7.14 15.60
CA ILE A 79 -8.27 -7.16 14.30
C ILE A 79 -9.34 -7.30 13.23
N VAL A 80 -9.40 -6.32 12.33
CA VAL A 80 -10.37 -6.26 11.24
C VAL A 80 -9.69 -6.48 9.89
N ASP A 81 -10.50 -6.84 8.90
CA ASP A 81 -10.09 -6.97 7.52
C ASP A 81 -9.84 -5.60 6.90
N GLU A 82 -8.57 -5.28 6.63
CA GLU A 82 -8.13 -4.01 6.06
C GLU A 82 -8.10 -4.02 4.51
N SER A 83 -8.61 -5.08 3.86
CA SER A 83 -8.70 -5.14 2.38
C SER A 83 -9.54 -4.00 1.77
N LEU A 84 -10.44 -3.42 2.55
CA LEU A 84 -11.15 -2.18 2.22
C LEU A 84 -11.27 -1.31 3.46
N GLN A 85 -10.50 -0.22 3.51
CA GLN A 85 -10.56 0.75 4.60
C GLN A 85 -11.24 2.03 4.10
N VAL A 86 -12.48 2.24 4.53
CA VAL A 86 -13.28 3.43 4.19
C VAL A 86 -13.30 4.39 5.38
N GLY A 87 -12.75 5.59 5.19
CA GLY A 87 -12.78 6.66 6.17
C GLY A 87 -13.93 7.64 5.96
N ALA A 88 -13.78 8.83 6.54
CA ALA A 88 -14.77 9.89 6.45
C ALA A 88 -15.04 10.31 4.99
N GLY A 89 -16.28 10.70 4.69
CA GLY A 89 -16.66 11.15 3.35
C GLY A 89 -16.54 10.08 2.25
N ASN A 90 -16.62 8.80 2.64
CA ASN A 90 -16.40 7.62 1.79
C ASN A 90 -15.01 7.53 1.16
N GLY A 91 -14.00 8.20 1.72
CA GLY A 91 -12.63 8.10 1.24
C GLY A 91 -12.05 6.69 1.42
N ILE A 92 -11.36 6.16 0.41
CA ILE A 92 -10.72 4.84 0.49
C ILE A 92 -9.22 5.01 0.76
N ALA A 93 -8.77 4.54 1.92
CA ALA A 93 -7.37 4.57 2.32
C ALA A 93 -6.55 3.45 1.66
N ASN A 94 -5.21 3.55 1.73
CA ASN A 94 -4.27 2.51 1.33
C ASN A 94 -4.30 2.13 -0.16
N VAL A 95 -4.80 3.01 -1.03
CA VAL A 95 -4.79 2.79 -2.48
C VAL A 95 -3.48 3.30 -3.07
N PHE A 96 -2.78 2.43 -3.79
CA PHE A 96 -1.56 2.77 -4.52
C PHE A 96 -1.88 3.60 -5.76
N VAL A 97 -1.24 4.76 -5.89
CA VAL A 97 -1.33 5.63 -7.08
C VAL A 97 0.09 5.88 -7.57
N TYR A 98 0.41 5.40 -8.76
CA TYR A 98 1.76 5.46 -9.32
C TYR A 98 1.72 5.39 -10.84
N ILE A 99 2.81 5.82 -11.47
CA ILE A 99 3.04 5.54 -12.90
C ILE A 99 3.85 4.25 -13.03
N ASP A 100 3.52 3.41 -14.02
CA ASP A 100 4.20 2.11 -14.19
C ASP A 100 5.64 2.27 -14.72
N LYS A 101 5.94 3.36 -15.42
CA LYS A 101 7.26 3.57 -16.03
C LYS A 101 7.71 5.01 -15.89
N THR A 102 9.00 5.18 -15.66
CA THR A 102 9.70 6.45 -15.85
C THR A 102 9.44 6.99 -17.26
N PRO A 103 8.92 8.22 -17.40
CA PRO A 103 8.77 8.86 -18.70
C PRO A 103 10.12 9.01 -19.41
N PRO A 104 10.21 8.80 -20.73
CA PRO A 104 11.44 9.07 -21.48
C PRO A 104 11.96 10.49 -21.22
N GLY A 105 13.27 10.64 -21.04
CA GLY A 105 13.89 11.94 -20.75
C GLY A 105 13.75 12.44 -19.31
N ALA A 106 12.97 11.77 -18.46
CA ALA A 106 12.80 12.19 -17.08
C ALA A 106 14.06 11.95 -16.24
N THR A 107 14.47 12.95 -15.47
CA THR A 107 15.55 12.81 -14.49
C THR A 107 15.02 12.11 -13.24
N VAL A 108 15.63 10.99 -12.87
CA VAL A 108 15.27 10.23 -11.67
C VAL A 108 16.28 10.54 -10.56
N PRO A 109 15.86 11.14 -9.44
CA PRO A 109 16.76 11.36 -8.30
C PRO A 109 17.15 10.03 -7.66
N ALA A 110 18.31 10.02 -7.00
CA ALA A 110 18.77 8.88 -6.21
C ALA A 110 17.70 8.42 -5.20
N ALA A 111 17.68 7.12 -4.90
CA ALA A 111 16.83 6.58 -3.85
C ALA A 111 17.24 7.19 -2.49
N PRO A 112 16.27 7.47 -1.59
CA PRO A 112 16.59 7.91 -0.23
C PRO A 112 17.51 6.93 0.48
N SER A 113 18.52 7.45 1.19
CA SER A 113 19.35 6.65 2.10
C SER A 113 18.67 6.42 3.45
N GLU A 114 17.71 7.27 3.81
CA GLU A 114 16.94 7.14 5.03
C GLU A 114 16.03 5.89 4.96
N PRO A 115 16.11 4.98 5.93
CA PRO A 115 15.29 3.79 5.91
C PRO A 115 13.80 4.10 6.05
N ALA A 116 12.97 3.47 5.21
CA ALA A 116 11.54 3.39 5.46
C ALA A 116 11.28 2.47 6.66
N VAL A 117 10.31 2.81 7.51
CA VAL A 117 9.96 2.00 8.69
C VAL A 117 8.70 1.20 8.42
N PHE A 118 8.79 -0.12 8.65
CA PHE A 118 7.67 -1.05 8.60
C PHE A 118 7.56 -1.71 9.98
N ASP A 119 6.56 -1.33 10.77
CA ASP A 119 6.41 -1.73 12.18
C ASP A 119 5.27 -2.74 12.35
N GLN A 120 5.20 -3.37 13.53
CA GLN A 120 4.17 -4.32 13.91
C GLN A 120 3.62 -3.94 15.27
N LYS A 121 2.29 -3.93 15.42
CA LYS A 121 1.64 -3.61 16.70
C LYS A 121 0.27 -4.25 16.78
N GLY A 122 -0.08 -4.84 17.91
CA GLY A 122 -1.34 -5.55 18.10
C GLY A 122 -1.54 -6.72 17.15
N CYS A 123 -0.44 -7.30 16.63
CA CYS A 123 -0.42 -8.29 15.57
C CYS A 123 -1.11 -7.80 14.29
N VAL A 124 -0.80 -6.57 13.87
CA VAL A 124 -1.03 -6.02 12.52
C VAL A 124 0.23 -5.32 12.02
N PHE A 125 0.39 -5.22 10.70
CA PHE A 125 1.50 -4.51 10.06
C PHE A 125 1.17 -3.02 9.89
N LEU A 126 2.17 -2.16 10.10
CA LEU A 126 2.03 -0.70 10.03
C LEU A 126 3.18 -0.09 9.18
N PRO A 127 2.89 0.63 8.09
CA PRO A 127 1.57 0.84 7.51
C PRO A 127 1.03 -0.42 6.79
N HIS A 128 -0.28 -0.47 6.55
CA HIS A 128 -0.90 -1.55 5.76
C HIS A 128 -0.47 -1.53 4.28
N ALA A 129 -0.22 -0.33 3.73
CA ALA A 129 0.32 -0.14 2.38
C ALA A 129 1.59 0.71 2.46
N MET A 130 2.63 0.35 1.71
CA MET A 130 3.88 1.10 1.67
C MET A 130 4.46 1.20 0.24
N VAL A 131 4.82 2.41 -0.19
CA VAL A 131 5.61 2.65 -1.40
C VAL A 131 7.03 2.96 -0.97
N VAL A 132 8.01 2.32 -1.61
CA VAL A 132 9.45 2.53 -1.36
C VAL A 132 10.21 2.64 -2.67
N ARG A 133 11.38 3.27 -2.63
CA ARG A 133 12.29 3.27 -3.79
C ARG A 133 13.07 1.96 -3.87
N SER A 134 13.33 1.45 -5.07
CA SER A 134 14.30 0.37 -5.24
C SER A 134 15.66 0.78 -4.66
N ASN A 135 16.29 -0.13 -3.92
CA ASN A 135 17.51 0.06 -3.13
C ASN A 135 17.39 1.02 -1.93
N GLN A 136 16.20 1.55 -1.62
CA GLN A 136 15.97 2.20 -0.33
C GLN A 136 15.97 1.15 0.79
N PRO A 137 16.70 1.37 1.89
CA PRO A 137 16.63 0.49 3.04
C PRO A 137 15.24 0.54 3.69
N ILE A 138 14.82 -0.58 4.26
CA ILE A 138 13.61 -0.72 5.07
C ILE A 138 14.04 -1.32 6.40
N LEU A 139 13.54 -0.77 7.50
CA LEU A 139 13.70 -1.35 8.84
C LEU A 139 12.37 -1.95 9.28
N VAL A 140 12.37 -3.28 9.42
CA VAL A 140 11.24 -4.04 9.94
C VAL A 140 11.32 -4.06 11.47
N LYS A 141 10.34 -3.47 12.14
CA LYS A 141 10.29 -3.31 13.60
C LYS A 141 9.07 -4.01 14.18
N SER A 142 9.05 -4.17 15.50
CA SER A 142 7.89 -4.63 16.25
C SER A 142 7.76 -3.89 17.58
N GLN A 143 6.55 -3.47 17.94
CA GLN A 143 6.15 -3.00 19.26
C GLN A 143 5.51 -4.12 20.09
N ASP A 144 5.31 -5.29 19.49
CA ASP A 144 4.62 -6.41 20.09
C ASP A 144 5.58 -7.25 20.93
N ASP A 145 5.16 -7.58 22.15
CA ASP A 145 5.83 -8.59 22.99
C ASP A 145 5.46 -10.00 22.54
N ALA A 146 5.60 -10.24 21.23
CA ALA A 146 5.33 -11.49 20.55
C ALA A 146 6.29 -11.63 19.35
N GLY A 147 6.67 -12.88 19.05
CA GLY A 147 7.50 -13.19 17.89
C GLY A 147 6.66 -13.26 16.62
N HIS A 148 7.16 -12.63 15.55
CA HIS A 148 6.55 -12.61 14.23
C HIS A 148 7.56 -13.05 13.15
N ASN A 149 7.10 -13.15 11.91
CA ASN A 149 7.96 -13.02 10.75
C ASN A 149 7.38 -12.01 9.76
N THR A 150 8.26 -11.44 8.94
CA THR A 150 7.87 -10.64 7.78
C THR A 150 8.27 -11.40 6.54
N HIS A 151 7.27 -11.87 5.79
CA HIS A 151 7.43 -12.61 4.54
C HIS A 151 6.88 -11.78 3.38
N THR A 152 7.74 -11.40 2.45
CA THR A 152 7.42 -10.56 1.30
C THR A 152 7.37 -11.39 0.02
N TYR A 153 6.48 -11.03 -0.91
CA TYR A 153 6.30 -11.76 -2.17
C TYR A 153 6.47 -10.86 -3.41
N PRO A 154 7.59 -10.15 -3.57
CA PRO A 154 7.84 -9.33 -4.76
C PRO A 154 7.88 -10.20 -6.03
N GLY A 155 7.46 -9.63 -7.16
CA GLY A 155 7.46 -10.34 -8.44
C GLY A 155 8.82 -10.38 -9.13
N ARG A 156 9.71 -9.40 -8.86
CA ARG A 156 10.99 -9.21 -9.56
C ARG A 156 12.20 -9.17 -8.64
N SER A 157 12.04 -8.62 -7.43
CA SER A 157 13.04 -8.63 -6.36
C SER A 157 13.11 -10.00 -5.68
N ARG A 158 14.15 -10.24 -4.86
CA ARG A 158 14.19 -11.46 -4.04
C ARG A 158 13.16 -11.35 -2.92
N SER A 159 12.47 -12.46 -2.64
CA SER A 159 11.64 -12.58 -1.45
C SER A 159 12.50 -12.49 -0.19
N PHE A 160 11.93 -11.89 0.84
CA PHE A 160 12.46 -11.87 2.20
C PHE A 160 11.50 -12.64 3.10
N ASN A 161 12.04 -13.53 3.93
CA ASN A 161 11.32 -14.15 5.03
C ASN A 161 12.21 -14.10 6.28
N GLY A 162 11.96 -13.14 7.15
CA GLY A 162 12.77 -12.89 8.34
C GLY A 162 11.97 -12.97 9.62
N ALA A 163 12.50 -13.69 10.62
CA ALA A 163 11.96 -13.68 11.97
C ALA A 163 12.20 -12.31 12.62
N ILE A 164 11.17 -11.78 13.28
CA ILE A 164 11.17 -10.53 14.00
C ILE A 164 10.95 -10.86 15.48
N LYS A 165 11.96 -10.57 16.31
CA LYS A 165 11.90 -10.85 17.76
C LYS A 165 10.83 -9.97 18.43
N ALA A 166 10.35 -10.43 19.58
CA ALA A 166 9.51 -9.60 20.44
C ALA A 166 10.21 -8.27 20.76
N LEU A 167 9.46 -7.17 20.70
CA LEU A 167 9.94 -5.81 20.96
C LEU A 167 11.16 -5.41 20.11
N GLU A 168 11.25 -5.87 18.86
CA GLU A 168 12.32 -5.48 17.92
C GLU A 168 12.27 -3.98 17.58
N ARG A 169 13.06 -3.18 18.31
CA ARG A 169 13.16 -1.71 18.11
C ARG A 169 14.40 -1.26 17.37
N ASP A 170 15.40 -2.13 17.17
CA ASP A 170 16.59 -1.80 16.36
C ASP A 170 16.25 -1.93 14.87
N GLY A 171 15.44 -2.94 14.55
CA GLY A 171 14.89 -3.20 13.23
C GLY A 171 15.72 -4.18 12.41
N VAL A 172 15.02 -5.06 11.69
CA VAL A 172 15.64 -6.01 10.76
C VAL A 172 15.70 -5.39 9.37
N PRO A 173 16.89 -5.32 8.74
CA PRO A 173 17.04 -4.67 7.44
C PRO A 173 16.41 -5.50 6.31
N LEU A 174 15.76 -4.80 5.39
CA LEU A 174 15.14 -5.30 4.17
C LEU A 174 15.37 -4.29 3.05
N SER A 175 15.52 -4.73 1.80
CA SER A 175 15.46 -3.85 0.64
C SER A 175 14.98 -4.60 -0.60
N TYR A 176 14.35 -3.88 -1.53
CA TYR A 176 13.97 -4.39 -2.84
C TYR A 176 14.91 -3.83 -3.89
N THR A 177 15.46 -4.66 -4.76
CA THR A 177 16.50 -4.24 -5.71
C THR A 177 15.96 -3.92 -7.10
N LYS A 178 14.67 -4.18 -7.35
CA LYS A 178 14.03 -3.95 -8.66
C LYS A 178 12.70 -3.23 -8.50
N HIS A 179 12.33 -2.52 -9.57
CA HIS A 179 10.99 -1.99 -9.77
C HIS A 179 9.97 -3.13 -9.89
N GLU A 180 8.82 -3.00 -9.24
CA GLU A 180 7.68 -3.91 -9.29
C GLU A 180 6.49 -3.25 -10.01
N ARG A 181 5.87 -3.97 -10.95
CA ARG A 181 4.76 -3.45 -11.77
C ARG A 181 3.46 -3.27 -11.01
N THR A 182 3.28 -4.06 -9.95
CA THR A 182 2.06 -4.10 -9.13
C THR A 182 2.44 -4.22 -7.66
N PRO A 183 1.63 -3.70 -6.74
CA PRO A 183 1.79 -3.98 -5.32
C PRO A 183 1.80 -5.49 -5.06
N PHE A 184 2.60 -5.91 -4.08
CA PHE A 184 2.75 -7.31 -3.72
C PHE A 184 2.51 -7.53 -2.22
N PRO A 185 2.01 -8.71 -1.83
CA PRO A 185 1.63 -8.95 -0.45
C PRO A 185 2.86 -9.12 0.46
N VAL A 186 2.63 -8.80 1.73
CA VAL A 186 3.51 -9.06 2.87
C VAL A 186 2.69 -9.74 3.94
N LYS A 187 3.20 -10.82 4.51
CA LYS A 187 2.46 -11.68 5.44
C LYS A 187 3.30 -12.04 6.66
N CYS A 188 2.63 -12.34 7.76
CA CYS A 188 3.21 -13.12 8.85
C CYS A 188 2.71 -14.57 8.70
N ASP A 189 3.63 -15.51 8.61
CA ASP A 189 3.31 -16.94 8.56
C ASP A 189 2.90 -17.46 9.95
N MET A 190 3.29 -16.77 11.03
CA MET A 190 2.94 -17.13 12.41
C MET A 190 1.55 -16.64 12.85
N HIS A 191 1.05 -15.58 12.22
CA HIS A 191 -0.23 -14.94 12.52
C HIS A 191 -0.96 -14.67 11.21
N SER A 192 -1.75 -15.65 10.75
CA SER A 192 -2.30 -15.70 9.39
C SER A 192 -3.23 -14.55 8.99
N TRP A 193 -3.65 -13.71 9.94
CA TRP A 193 -4.42 -12.50 9.69
C TRP A 193 -3.56 -11.28 9.36
N MET A 194 -2.26 -11.30 9.67
CA MET A 194 -1.36 -10.18 9.40
C MET A 194 -1.05 -10.12 7.92
N GLN A 195 -1.55 -9.07 7.28
CA GLN A 195 -1.33 -8.80 5.87
C GLN A 195 -1.08 -7.31 5.65
N ALA A 196 -0.16 -7.01 4.76
CA ALA A 196 0.11 -5.68 4.23
C ALA A 196 0.53 -5.80 2.76
N TYR A 197 0.78 -4.67 2.12
CA TYR A 197 1.20 -4.60 0.73
C TYR A 197 2.33 -3.60 0.56
N HIS A 198 3.34 -3.97 -0.21
CA HIS A 198 4.43 -3.08 -0.59
C HIS A 198 4.44 -2.87 -2.11
N LEU A 199 4.98 -1.74 -2.54
CA LEU A 199 5.30 -1.43 -3.93
C LEU A 199 6.68 -0.79 -4.00
N ALA A 200 7.60 -1.41 -4.74
CA ALA A 200 8.94 -0.88 -4.95
C ALA A 200 9.05 -0.22 -6.33
N LEU A 201 9.38 1.08 -6.37
CA LEU A 201 9.50 1.86 -7.60
C LEU A 201 10.96 2.29 -7.81
N ASP A 202 11.48 2.22 -9.03
CA ASP A 202 12.81 2.76 -9.34
C ASP A 202 12.80 4.29 -9.49
N HIS A 203 11.61 4.92 -9.46
CA HIS A 203 11.37 6.36 -9.55
C HIS A 203 10.51 6.90 -8.39
N PRO A 204 10.50 8.22 -8.11
CA PRO A 204 9.76 8.79 -6.98
C PRO A 204 8.25 8.94 -7.20
N TRP A 205 7.75 8.67 -8.41
CA TRP A 205 6.35 8.91 -8.77
C TRP A 205 5.40 7.77 -8.36
N GLY A 206 5.29 7.56 -7.06
CA GLY A 206 4.22 6.79 -6.43
C GLY A 206 3.80 7.37 -5.08
N THR A 207 2.54 7.19 -4.73
CA THR A 207 1.93 7.63 -3.47
C THR A 207 0.84 6.67 -3.04
N ILE A 208 0.32 6.87 -1.83
CA ILE A 208 -0.77 6.09 -1.25
C ILE A 208 -1.86 7.05 -0.78
N THR A 209 -3.13 6.69 -0.98
CA THR A 209 -4.25 7.49 -0.46
C THR A 209 -4.27 7.53 1.07
N LYS A 210 -4.57 8.71 1.61
CA LYS A 210 -4.77 8.94 3.04
C LYS A 210 -6.09 8.34 3.52
N ALA A 211 -6.34 8.41 4.83
CA ALA A 211 -7.57 7.91 5.46
C ALA A 211 -8.86 8.50 4.86
N ASP A 212 -8.83 9.72 4.33
CA ASP A 212 -9.95 10.39 3.66
C ASP A 212 -10.00 10.15 2.13
N GLY A 213 -9.17 9.22 1.64
CA GLY A 213 -9.06 8.85 0.23
C GLY A 213 -8.28 9.84 -0.63
N THR A 214 -7.78 10.96 -0.08
CA THR A 214 -7.02 11.95 -0.85
C THR A 214 -5.61 11.48 -1.13
N PHE A 215 -5.05 11.90 -2.27
CA PHE A 215 -3.66 11.68 -2.62
C PHE A 215 -3.06 12.90 -3.32
N GLU A 216 -1.74 12.99 -3.26
CA GLU A 216 -0.94 13.97 -3.98
C GLU A 216 0.33 13.29 -4.47
N LEU A 217 0.64 13.48 -5.74
CA LEU A 217 1.82 12.96 -6.42
C LEU A 217 2.56 14.11 -7.09
N LYS A 218 3.64 14.56 -6.46
CA LYS A 218 4.42 15.73 -6.87
C LYS A 218 5.52 15.38 -7.86
N GLY A 219 5.98 16.39 -8.59
CA GLY A 219 7.20 16.32 -9.38
C GLY A 219 7.09 15.42 -10.60
N LEU A 220 5.87 15.13 -11.06
CA LEU A 220 5.63 14.33 -12.26
C LEU A 220 6.25 15.04 -13.47
N PRO A 221 7.04 14.36 -14.32
CA PRO A 221 7.59 14.95 -15.53
C PRO A 221 6.45 15.45 -16.42
N ALA A 222 6.56 16.69 -16.85
CA ALA A 222 5.60 17.37 -17.70
C ALA A 222 6.31 18.07 -18.86
N THR A 223 5.54 18.35 -19.90
CA THR A 223 5.92 19.05 -21.13
C THR A 223 4.98 20.21 -21.36
#